data_AF-A0A3M1SCU4-F1
#
_entry.id   AF-A0A3M1SCU4-F1
#
_cell.length_a   1.000
_cell.length_b   1.000
_cell.length_c   1.000
_cell.angle_alpha   90.00
_cell.angle_beta   90.00
_cell.angle_gamma   90.00
#
_symmetry.space_group_name_H-M   'P 1'
#
loop_
_entity.id
_entity.type
_entity.pdbx_description
1 polymer ?
#
loop_
_entity_poly.entity_id
_entity_poly.type
_entity_poly.pdbx_seq_one_letter_code
_entity_poly.pdbx_strand_id
1 'polypeptide(L)'
;MSIFRRENTSGFVALLLFVGILIFVFYWRTGVEETPGDYHVKKGNYRLEDGLYEDALKEFNLALKKNPKHVNAHLGIALTYMQMGKNSEALLYFGKTLEL
;
A
#
# COMPACT_ATOMS: atom_id res chain seq x y z
N MET A 1 11.64 -11.38 62.37
CA MET A 1 11.67 -12.24 61.16
C MET A 1 10.88 -11.55 60.06
N SER A 2 11.46 -10.56 59.38
CA SER A 2 10.82 -9.83 58.28
C SER A 2 11.63 -10.06 57.01
N ILE A 3 11.22 -11.07 56.24
CA ILE A 3 11.79 -11.35 54.93
C ILE A 3 11.22 -10.31 53.98
N PHE A 4 11.93 -9.20 53.81
CA PHE A 4 11.58 -8.16 52.84
C PHE A 4 11.80 -8.72 51.44
N ARG A 5 10.77 -9.37 50.88
CA ARG A 5 10.73 -9.83 49.50
C ARG A 5 10.67 -8.57 48.63
N ARG A 6 11.83 -8.08 48.22
CA ARG A 6 11.94 -6.97 47.25
C ARG A 6 11.35 -7.48 45.93
N GLU A 7 10.05 -7.29 45.74
CA GLU A 7 9.40 -7.63 44.49
C GLU A 7 10.09 -6.86 43.37
N ASN A 8 10.55 -7.58 42.37
CA ASN A 8 11.32 -7.06 41.24
C ASN A 8 10.38 -6.32 40.26
N THR A 9 9.54 -5.43 40.78
CA THR A 9 8.47 -4.74 40.06
C THR A 9 9.01 -3.90 38.90
N SER A 10 10.21 -3.35 39.04
CA SER A 10 10.90 -2.59 37.98
C SER A 10 11.17 -3.42 36.72
N GLY A 11 11.57 -4.69 36.87
CA GLY A 11 11.82 -5.58 35.74
C GLY A 11 10.53 -5.97 35.01
N PHE A 12 9.45 -6.21 35.75
CA PHE A 12 8.13 -6.51 35.18
C PHE A 12 7.54 -5.30 34.45
N VAL A 13 7.66 -4.09 35.01
CA VAL A 13 7.21 -2.87 34.34
C VAL A 13 7.99 -2.62 33.05
N ALA A 14 9.32 -2.79 33.07
CA ALA A 14 10.15 -2.67 31.87
C ALA A 14 9.75 -3.70 30.79
N LEU A 15 9.46 -4.94 31.18
CA LEU A 15 9.00 -5.99 30.27
C LEU A 15 7.63 -5.66 29.66
N LEU A 16 6.67 -5.16 30.47
CA LEU A 16 5.35 -4.77 29.99
C LEU A 16 5.41 -3.59 29.01
N LEU A 17 6.26 -2.59 29.29
CA LEU A 17 6.49 -1.48 28.37
C LEU A 17 7.12 -1.97 27.06
N PHE A 18 8.09 -2.87 27.13
CA PHE A 18 8.72 -3.44 25.95
C PHE A 18 7.73 -4.24 25.10
N VAL A 19 6.91 -5.09 25.72
CA VAL A 19 5.85 -5.86 25.03
C VAL A 19 4.80 -4.90 24.44
N GLY A 20 4.41 -3.85 25.16
CA GLY A 20 3.50 -2.82 24.66
C GLY A 20 4.04 -2.10 23.42
N ILE A 21 5.32 -1.74 23.41
CA ILE A 21 6.00 -1.15 22.24
C ILE A 21 6.01 -2.14 21.07
N LEU A 22 6.31 -3.42 21.31
CA LEU A 22 6.28 -4.45 20.27
C LEU A 22 4.89 -4.61 19.66
N ILE A 23 3.84 -4.65 20.48
CA ILE A 23 2.45 -4.72 20.01
C ILE A 23 2.08 -3.47 19.22
N PHE A 24 2.46 -2.29 19.70
CA PHE A 24 2.20 -1.03 19.02
C PHE A 24 2.89 -0.96 17.65
N VAL A 25 4.17 -1.33 17.57
CA VAL A 25 4.94 -1.39 16.32
C VAL A 25 4.35 -2.43 15.38
N PHE A 26 3.97 -3.60 15.89
CA PHE A 26 3.35 -4.65 15.08
C PHE A 26 2.00 -4.20 14.52
N TYR A 27 1.16 -3.56 15.34
CA TYR A 27 -0.12 -3.01 14.92
C TYR A 27 0.04 -1.92 13.87
N TRP A 28 1.00 -0.99 14.04
CA TRP A 28 1.34 0.00 13.01
C TRP A 28 1.87 -0.65 11.72
N ARG A 29 2.63 -1.74 11.85
CA ARG A 29 3.20 -2.47 10.71
C ARG A 29 2.15 -3.26 9.94
N THR A 30 1.17 -3.84 10.61
CA THR A 30 0.08 -4.62 9.99
C THR A 30 -1.13 -3.77 9.61
N GLY A 31 -1.26 -2.57 10.18
CA GLY A 31 -2.39 -1.65 9.95
C GLY A 31 -2.35 -0.91 8.62
N VAL A 32 -1.27 -1.01 7.85
CA VAL A 32 -1.29 -0.64 6.43
C VAL A 32 -1.83 -1.84 5.68
N GLU A 33 -3.16 -1.97 5.61
CA GLU A 33 -3.78 -2.91 4.67
C GLU A 33 -3.36 -2.51 3.25
N GLU A 34 -2.41 -3.24 2.65
CA GLU A 34 -2.13 -3.08 1.23
C GLU A 34 -3.39 -3.49 0.48
N THR A 35 -4.02 -2.53 -0.20
CA THR A 35 -5.19 -2.85 -1.01
C THR A 35 -4.74 -3.85 -2.09
N PRO A 36 -5.52 -4.92 -2.38
CA PRO A 36 -5.06 -5.94 -3.32
C PRO A 36 -4.71 -5.32 -4.68
N GLY A 37 -3.43 -5.34 -5.05
CA GLY A 37 -2.94 -4.71 -6.28
C GLY A 37 -2.05 -3.48 -6.08
N ASP A 38 -1.94 -2.94 -4.86
CA ASP A 38 -1.11 -1.75 -4.57
C ASP A 38 0.35 -1.93 -4.95
N TYR A 39 0.91 -3.13 -4.72
CA TYR A 39 2.26 -3.46 -5.16
C TYR A 39 2.46 -3.23 -6.66
N HIS A 40 1.50 -3.69 -7.48
CA HIS A 40 1.54 -3.54 -8.92
C HIS A 40 1.29 -2.09 -9.35
N VAL A 41 0.46 -1.33 -8.63
CA VAL A 41 0.30 0.12 -8.87
C VAL A 41 1.61 0.86 -8.62
N LYS A 42 2.27 0.63 -7.48
CA LYS A 42 3.56 1.26 -7.15
C LYS A 42 4.60 0.95 -8.24
N LYS A 43 4.69 -0.32 -8.64
CA LYS A 43 5.61 -0.75 -9.71
C LYS A 43 5.25 -0.12 -11.07
N GLY A 44 3.97 -0.04 -11.40
CA GLY A 44 3.48 0.63 -12.61
C GLY A 44 3.82 2.11 -12.65
N ASN A 45 3.71 2.81 -11.51
CA ASN A 45 4.09 4.22 -11.39
C ASN A 45 5.57 4.44 -11.69
N TYR A 46 6.46 3.60 -11.13
CA TYR A 46 7.89 3.69 -11.47
C TYR A 46 8.15 3.49 -12.96
N ARG A 47 7.45 2.53 -13.60
CA ARG A 47 7.58 2.31 -15.04
C ARG A 47 7.04 3.49 -15.87
N LEU A 48 5.97 4.14 -15.40
CA LEU A 48 5.43 5.33 -16.04
C LEU A 48 6.42 6.50 -15.96
N GLU A 49 7.04 6.71 -14.80
CA GLU A 49 8.09 7.72 -14.58
C GLU A 49 9.33 7.45 -15.45
N ASP A 50 9.71 6.18 -15.60
CA ASP A 50 10.79 5.74 -16.51
C ASP A 50 10.44 5.90 -18.00
N GLY A 51 9.20 6.28 -18.34
CA GLY A 51 8.70 6.36 -19.72
C GLY A 51 8.43 4.99 -20.37
N LEU A 52 8.47 3.90 -19.60
CA LEU A 52 8.22 2.53 -20.05
C LEU A 52 6.71 2.24 -20.05
N TYR A 53 5.99 2.89 -20.96
CA TYR A 53 4.52 2.93 -20.96
C TYR A 53 3.87 1.55 -21.10
N GLU A 54 4.37 0.67 -21.98
CA GLU A 54 3.79 -0.67 -22.12
C GLU A 54 3.95 -1.52 -20.86
N ASP A 55 5.08 -1.37 -20.16
CA ASP A 55 5.33 -2.09 -18.92
C ASP A 55 4.52 -1.50 -17.76
N ALA A 56 4.34 -0.18 -17.71
CA ALA A 56 3.43 0.47 -16.77
C ALA A 56 1.99 -0.07 -16.94
N LEU A 57 1.50 -0.15 -18.18
CA LEU A 57 0.19 -0.73 -18.49
C LEU A 57 0.08 -2.19 -18.05
N LYS A 58 1.12 -3.02 -18.24
CA LYS A 58 1.11 -4.41 -17.77
C LYS A 58 0.94 -4.48 -16.25
N GLU A 59 1.70 -3.68 -15.51
CA GLU A 59 1.63 -3.67 -14.05
C GLU A 59 0.26 -3.18 -13.55
N PHE A 60 -0.28 -2.08 -14.10
CA PHE A 60 -1.62 -1.64 -13.70
C PHE A 60 -2.72 -2.67 -14.04
N ASN A 61 -2.60 -3.38 -15.16
CA ASN A 61 -3.52 -4.48 -15.47
C ASN A 61 -3.39 -5.65 -14.47
N LEU A 62 -2.20 -5.94 -13.96
CA LEU A 62 -2.02 -6.92 -12.87
C LEU A 62 -2.67 -6.43 -11.57
N ALA A 63 -2.59 -5.13 -11.25
CA ALA A 63 -3.32 -4.55 -10.13
C ALA A 63 -4.84 -4.75 -10.29
N LEU A 64 -5.38 -4.49 -11.49
CA LEU A 64 -6.80 -4.69 -11.79
C LEU A 64 -7.25 -6.16 -11.76
N LYS A 65 -6.36 -7.12 -12.03
CA LYS A 65 -6.66 -8.55 -11.84
C LYS A 65 -6.80 -8.91 -10.36
N LYS A 66 -6.14 -8.18 -9.45
CA LYS A 66 -6.25 -8.38 -8.00
C LYS A 66 -7.44 -7.64 -7.41
N ASN A 67 -7.66 -6.40 -7.86
CA ASN A 67 -8.80 -5.59 -7.50
C ASN A 67 -9.33 -4.87 -8.75
N PRO A 68 -10.41 -5.36 -9.37
CA PRO A 68 -10.99 -4.74 -10.56
C PRO A 68 -11.48 -3.30 -10.35
N LYS A 69 -11.73 -2.90 -9.09
CA LYS A 69 -12.17 -1.57 -8.69
C LYS A 69 -11.04 -0.72 -8.10
N HIS A 70 -9.79 -1.07 -8.37
CA HIS A 70 -8.65 -0.33 -7.85
C HIS A 70 -8.54 1.05 -8.53
N VAL A 71 -8.96 2.09 -7.82
CA VAL A 71 -9.00 3.49 -8.32
C VAL A 71 -7.64 3.92 -8.88
N ASN A 72 -6.56 3.75 -8.11
CA ASN A 72 -5.22 4.13 -8.54
C ASN A 72 -4.72 3.38 -9.78
N ALA A 73 -5.16 2.13 -10.01
CA ALA A 73 -4.76 1.38 -11.19
C ALA A 73 -5.47 1.89 -12.45
N HIS A 74 -6.77 2.21 -12.36
CA HIS A 74 -7.49 2.86 -13.48
C HIS A 74 -6.90 4.24 -13.79
N LEU A 75 -6.58 5.02 -12.76
CA LEU A 75 -5.92 6.32 -12.92
C LEU A 75 -4.54 6.16 -13.56
N GLY A 76 -3.73 5.20 -13.11
CA GLY A 76 -2.41 4.91 -13.68
C GLY A 76 -2.48 4.56 -15.17
N ILE A 77 -3.48 3.75 -15.59
CA ILE A 77 -3.73 3.45 -17.01
C ILE A 77 -4.12 4.71 -17.79
N ALA A 78 -5.02 5.53 -17.24
CA ALA A 78 -5.45 6.76 -17.89
C ALA A 78 -4.28 7.73 -18.13
N LEU A 79 -3.46 7.95 -17.09
CA LEU A 79 -2.25 8.77 -17.18
C LEU A 79 -1.24 8.18 -18.18
N THR A 80 -1.06 6.86 -18.20
CA THR A 80 -0.16 6.21 -19.15
C THR A 80 -0.61 6.43 -20.59
N TYR A 81 -1.90 6.24 -20.88
CA TYR A 81 -2.43 6.52 -22.22
C TYR A 81 -2.32 7.99 -22.61
N MET A 82 -2.51 8.91 -21.67
CA MET A 82 -2.31 10.34 -21.90
C MET A 82 -0.85 10.64 -22.28
N GLN A 83 0.13 10.05 -21.58
CA GLN A 83 1.56 10.21 -21.92
C GLN A 83 1.91 9.61 -23.28
N MET A 84 1.21 8.55 -23.71
CA MET A 84 1.33 7.98 -25.05
C MET A 84 0.62 8.79 -26.14
N GLY A 85 -0.08 9.89 -25.80
CA GLY A 85 -0.90 10.67 -26.72
C GLY A 85 -2.23 10.01 -27.12
N LYS A 86 -2.62 8.93 -26.45
CA LYS A 86 -3.84 8.14 -26.68
C LYS A 86 -5.01 8.69 -25.85
N ASN A 87 -5.44 9.90 -26.20
CA ASN A 87 -6.39 10.67 -25.38
C ASN A 87 -7.78 10.02 -25.29
N SER A 88 -8.23 9.32 -26.33
CA SER A 88 -9.53 8.63 -26.33
C SER A 88 -9.56 7.49 -25.30
N GLU A 89 -8.50 6.68 -25.25
CA GLU A 89 -8.34 5.60 -24.27
C GLU A 89 -8.14 6.16 -22.86
N ALA A 90 -7.39 7.26 -22.71
CA ALA A 90 -7.23 7.92 -21.42
C ALA A 90 -8.59 8.38 -20.84
N LEU A 91 -9.42 9.03 -21.65
CA LEU A 91 -10.76 9.49 -21.24
C LEU A 91 -11.65 8.34 -20.78
N LEU A 92 -11.61 7.19 -21.45
CA LEU A 92 -12.37 6.01 -21.06
C LEU A 92 -12.00 5.55 -19.63
N TYR A 93 -10.70 5.51 -19.31
CA TYR A 93 -10.23 5.08 -17.99
C TYR A 93 -10.39 6.16 -16.91
N PHE A 94 -10.35 7.44 -17.27
CA PHE A 94 -10.76 8.52 -16.35
C PHE A 94 -12.25 8.39 -15.98
N GLY A 95 -13.11 8.11 -16.96
CA GLY A 95 -14.54 7.83 -16.69
C GLY A 95 -14.73 6.70 -15.70
N LYS A 96 -14.06 5.56 -15.91
CA LYS A 96 -14.07 4.44 -14.96
C LYS A 96 -13.57 4.81 -13.56
N THR A 97 -12.58 5.70 -13.46
CA THR A 97 -12.03 6.15 -12.17
C THR A 97 -13.06 7.00 -11.41
N LEU A 98 -13.88 7.79 -12.09
CA LEU A 98 -14.92 8.63 -11.50
C LEU A 98 -16.19 7.86 -11.09
N GLU A 99 -16.41 6.68 -11.68
CA GLU A 99 -17.55 5.80 -11.38
C GLU A 99 -17.33 4.90 -10.15
N LEU A 100 -16.10 4.83 -9.63
CA LEU A 100 -15.69 3.96 -8.52
C LEU A 100 -15.64 4.70 -7.18
#